data_AF-A0AA42CSK4-F1
#
_entry.id   AF-A0AA42CSK4-F1
#
_cell.length_a   1.000
_cell.length_b   1.000
_cell.length_c   1.000
_cell.angle_alpha   90.00
_cell.angle_beta   90.00
_cell.angle_gamma   90.00
#
_symmetry.space_group_name_H-M   'P 1'
#
loop_
_entity.id
_entity.type
_entity.pdbx_description
1 polymer ?
#
loop_
_entity_poly.entity_id
_entity_poly.type
_entity_poly.pdbx_seq_one_letter_code
_entity_poly.pdbx_strand_id
1 'polypeptide(L)'
;MGKLLSVLAFLLLLVGTPAFAHEGHKADMSDAELAQMRTQPANANQATPAGAAPHDMMAMPDSPGAAAPAAADNHVKSLGDFLGRLHPMLIHFPIGLLMAALLAELLFIWKPMAGFGIVVRFLAVGGALGAVAAALVGWFSAGWRLHDRSDTLMAHRWNGTTIAAVSIAAAMFAFRANRIPLRILLVFFAIALPIQGYLGAEMVYGPNHLGL
;
A
#
# COMPACT_ATOMS: atom_id res chain seq x y z
N MET A 1 -33.82 2.27 -9.32
CA MET A 1 -32.52 1.71 -9.76
C MET A 1 -31.59 2.77 -10.37
N GLY A 2 -32.08 3.73 -11.18
CA GLY A 2 -31.22 4.72 -11.86
C GLY A 2 -30.33 5.61 -10.97
N LYS A 3 -30.80 6.04 -9.79
CA LYS A 3 -30.00 6.89 -8.88
C LYS A 3 -28.79 6.16 -8.27
N LEU A 4 -28.89 4.83 -8.11
CA LEU A 4 -27.83 3.99 -7.56
C LEU A 4 -26.70 3.75 -8.59
N LEU A 5 -27.08 3.45 -9.83
CA LEU A 5 -26.14 3.32 -10.95
C LEU A 5 -25.42 4.65 -11.22
N SER A 6 -26.09 5.79 -11.05
CA SER A 6 -25.48 7.10 -11.26
C SER A 6 -24.43 7.46 -10.20
N VAL A 7 -24.65 7.08 -8.93
CA VAL A 7 -23.64 7.28 -7.86
C VAL A 7 -22.47 6.31 -8.00
N LEU A 8 -22.72 5.06 -8.38
CA LEU A 8 -21.67 4.07 -8.61
C LEU A 8 -20.83 4.43 -9.85
N ALA A 9 -21.46 4.88 -10.94
CA ALA A 9 -20.79 5.33 -12.15
C ALA A 9 -19.97 6.61 -11.89
N PHE A 10 -20.44 7.52 -11.03
CA PHE A 10 -19.68 8.71 -10.63
C PHE A 10 -18.44 8.36 -9.77
N LEU A 11 -18.54 7.34 -8.90
CA LEU A 11 -17.40 6.83 -8.13
C LEU A 11 -16.42 5.99 -8.98
N LEU A 12 -16.92 5.26 -9.98
CA LEU A 12 -16.10 4.56 -10.98
C LEU A 12 -15.40 5.53 -11.94
N LEU A 13 -15.96 6.71 -12.20
CA LEU A 13 -15.32 7.80 -12.97
C LEU A 13 -14.17 8.49 -12.21
N LEU A 14 -14.05 8.27 -10.90
CA LEU A 14 -12.90 8.72 -10.09
C LEU A 14 -11.78 7.67 -10.04
N VAL A 15 -12.01 6.46 -10.58
CA VAL A 15 -10.93 5.52 -10.91
C VAL A 15 -10.23 6.09 -12.14
N GLY A 16 -9.26 6.97 -11.93
CA GLY A 16 -8.32 7.33 -12.98
C GLY A 16 -7.70 6.03 -13.48
N THR A 17 -8.05 5.62 -14.70
CA THR A 17 -7.38 4.53 -15.39
C THR A 17 -5.92 4.96 -15.56
N PRO A 18 -4.92 4.31 -14.93
CA PRO A 18 -3.59 4.39 -15.50
C PRO A 18 -3.68 3.62 -16.82
N ALA A 19 -3.75 4.38 -17.92
CA ALA A 19 -3.44 3.83 -19.22
C ALA A 19 -2.07 3.16 -19.11
N PHE A 20 -1.98 1.90 -19.55
CA PHE A 20 -0.71 1.22 -19.74
C PHE A 20 0.26 2.14 -20.49
N ALA A 21 1.34 2.55 -19.84
CA ALA A 21 2.47 3.20 -20.50
C ALA A 21 3.73 2.41 -20.15
N HIS A 22 3.89 1.29 -20.83
CA HIS A 22 5.14 0.54 -20.87
C HIS A 22 6.07 1.21 -21.89
N GLU A 23 6.59 2.41 -21.61
CA GLU A 23 7.70 3.03 -22.37
C GLU A 23 8.11 4.34 -21.67
N GLY A 24 9.18 4.28 -20.89
CA GLY A 24 9.74 5.46 -20.22
C GLY A 24 11.06 5.24 -19.48
N HIS A 25 11.52 4.00 -19.35
CA HIS A 25 12.63 3.69 -18.44
C HIS A 25 14.04 3.94 -18.99
N LYS A 26 14.23 4.75 -20.04
CA LYS A 26 15.58 5.01 -20.59
C LYS A 26 15.89 6.44 -21.04
N ALA A 27 14.97 7.40 -20.93
CA ALA A 27 15.21 8.73 -21.50
C ALA A 27 15.84 9.76 -20.54
N ASP A 28 15.67 9.64 -19.23
CA ASP A 28 16.03 10.73 -18.30
C ASP A 28 16.90 10.29 -17.12
N MET A 29 17.95 9.51 -17.38
CA MET A 29 19.00 9.36 -16.36
C MET A 29 19.97 10.53 -16.46
N SER A 30 20.13 11.28 -15.37
CA SER A 30 21.19 12.29 -15.29
C SER A 30 22.57 11.61 -15.18
N ASP A 31 23.64 12.26 -15.65
CA ASP A 31 25.01 11.73 -15.58
C ASP A 31 25.43 11.29 -14.15
N ALA A 32 24.80 11.89 -13.13
CA ALA A 32 24.99 11.55 -11.72
C ALA A 32 24.41 10.16 -11.35
N GLU A 33 23.26 9.78 -11.91
CA GLU A 33 22.63 8.47 -11.66
C GLU A 33 23.38 7.35 -12.39
N LEU A 34 23.92 7.61 -13.58
CA LEU A 34 24.82 6.70 -14.30
C LEU A 34 26.14 6.46 -13.53
N ALA A 35 26.65 7.49 -12.86
CA ALA A 35 27.83 7.37 -12.02
C ALA A 35 27.57 6.53 -10.75
N GLN A 36 26.42 6.69 -10.10
CA GLN A 36 26.06 5.88 -8.93
C GLN A 36 25.87 4.40 -9.26
N MET A 37 25.29 4.08 -10.42
CA MET A 37 25.12 2.70 -10.89
C MET A 37 26.47 2.00 -11.15
N ARG A 38 27.48 2.73 -11.61
CA ARG A 38 28.84 2.19 -11.82
C ARG A 38 29.60 1.93 -10.52
N THR A 39 29.15 2.51 -9.40
CA THR A 39 29.83 2.38 -8.09
C THR A 39 29.22 1.34 -7.16
N GLN A 40 28.16 0.64 -7.57
CA GLN A 40 27.54 -0.40 -6.74
C GLN A 40 28.17 -1.77 -7.07
N PRO A 41 29.00 -2.36 -6.18
CA PRO A 41 29.54 -3.69 -6.41
C PRO A 41 28.41 -4.72 -6.32
N ALA A 42 28.38 -5.64 -7.29
CA ALA A 42 27.45 -6.75 -7.30
C ALA A 42 27.53 -7.53 -5.98
N ASN A 43 26.38 -7.69 -5.31
CA ASN A 43 26.26 -8.41 -4.05
C ASN A 43 26.48 -9.92 -4.28
N ALA A 44 27.74 -10.33 -4.33
CA ALA A 44 28.15 -11.72 -4.47
C ALA A 44 28.13 -12.41 -3.11
N ASN A 45 26.95 -12.85 -2.67
CA ASN A 45 26.82 -13.83 -1.59
C ASN A 45 25.92 -14.98 -2.06
N GLN A 46 26.53 -15.95 -2.75
CA GLN A 46 25.98 -17.30 -2.92
C GLN A 46 27.08 -18.34 -2.65
N ALA A 47 26.79 -19.20 -1.69
CA ALA A 47 27.29 -20.57 -1.47
C ALA A 47 28.81 -20.82 -1.23
N THR A 48 29.14 -21.30 -0.02
CA THR A 48 30.27 -22.22 0.25
C THR A 48 29.72 -23.67 0.17
N PRO A 49 30.51 -24.72 -0.15
CA PRO A 49 31.66 -25.12 0.67
C PRO A 49 32.89 -25.79 -0.03
N ALA A 50 33.93 -25.94 0.80
CA ALA A 50 34.98 -26.99 0.83
C ALA A 50 36.32 -26.80 0.07
N GLY A 51 37.42 -26.87 0.84
CA GLY A 51 38.78 -27.16 0.37
C GLY A 51 39.91 -26.56 1.23
N ALA A 52 40.58 -27.39 2.05
CA ALA A 52 41.83 -27.10 2.78
C ALA A 52 43.01 -26.88 1.79
N ALA A 53 44.15 -26.22 2.04
CA ALA A 53 45.00 -25.97 3.21
C ALA A 53 45.96 -24.75 2.93
N PRO A 54 47.18 -24.59 3.50
CA PRO A 54 47.44 -23.72 4.66
C PRO A 54 48.51 -22.61 4.45
N HIS A 55 48.59 -21.72 5.46
CA HIS A 55 49.69 -20.78 5.80
C HIS A 55 50.03 -19.64 4.84
N ASP A 56 49.73 -18.42 5.29
CA ASP A 56 50.73 -17.35 5.44
C ASP A 56 50.23 -16.29 6.44
N MET A 57 50.94 -16.14 7.57
CA MET A 57 50.67 -15.11 8.55
C MET A 57 51.29 -13.78 8.05
N MET A 58 50.52 -12.99 7.30
CA MET A 58 50.83 -11.57 7.17
C MET A 58 50.16 -10.79 8.30
N ALA A 59 50.99 -10.10 9.07
CA ALA A 59 50.58 -9.19 10.13
C ALA A 59 49.64 -8.11 9.58
N MET A 60 48.43 -8.04 10.13
CA MET A 60 47.48 -6.97 9.88
C MET A 60 48.03 -5.66 10.48
N PRO A 61 48.12 -4.55 9.73
CA PRO A 61 48.33 -3.25 10.34
C PRO A 61 47.08 -2.84 11.11
N ASP A 62 47.28 -2.30 12.33
CA ASP A 62 46.24 -1.78 13.21
C ASP A 62 45.33 -0.80 12.46
N SER A 63 44.14 -1.26 12.10
CA SER A 63 43.11 -0.39 11.57
C SER A 63 42.53 0.41 12.74
N PRO A 64 42.58 1.76 12.73
CA PRO A 64 41.96 2.55 13.78
C PRO A 64 40.48 2.20 13.80
N GLY A 65 40.01 1.76 14.96
CA GLY A 65 38.66 1.27 15.15
C GLY A 65 37.66 2.23 14.51
N ALA A 66 36.98 1.75 13.47
CA ALA A 66 35.85 2.44 12.89
C ALA A 66 34.85 2.65 14.04
N ALA A 67 34.77 3.89 14.52
CA ALA A 67 33.74 4.29 15.45
C ALA A 67 32.40 3.78 14.90
N ALA A 68 31.68 3.00 15.71
CA ALA A 68 30.34 2.58 15.35
C ALA A 68 29.59 3.82 14.86
N PRO A 69 28.90 3.77 13.71
CA PRO A 69 28.18 4.92 13.20
C PRO A 69 27.28 5.43 14.32
N ALA A 70 27.47 6.71 14.69
CA ALA A 70 26.65 7.37 15.69
C ALA A 70 25.19 7.04 15.37
N ALA A 71 24.47 6.45 16.35
CA ALA A 71 23.11 6.00 16.16
C ALA A 71 22.30 7.09 15.47
N ALA A 72 21.78 6.80 14.28
CA ALA A 72 21.02 7.76 13.49
C ALA A 72 19.90 8.36 14.35
N ASP A 73 19.72 9.68 14.29
CA ASP A 73 18.74 10.43 15.06
C ASP A 73 17.31 10.07 14.63
N ASN A 74 16.77 8.98 15.17
CA ASN A 74 15.44 8.46 14.78
C ASN A 74 14.26 9.28 15.32
N HIS A 75 14.52 10.51 15.77
CA HIS A 75 13.49 11.41 16.27
C HIS A 75 12.65 11.99 15.14
N VAL A 76 11.38 12.21 15.46
CA VAL A 76 10.40 12.74 14.51
C VAL A 76 10.72 14.20 14.23
N LYS A 77 10.98 14.54 12.96
CA LYS A 77 11.51 15.87 12.59
C LYS A 77 10.42 16.89 12.27
N SER A 78 9.21 16.42 11.96
CA SER A 78 8.05 17.27 11.67
C SER A 78 6.75 16.49 11.85
N LEU A 79 5.61 17.21 11.84
CA LEU A 79 4.29 16.59 11.82
C LEU A 79 4.08 15.71 10.57
N GLY A 80 4.62 16.10 9.41
CA GLY A 80 4.54 15.30 8.18
C GLY A 80 5.31 13.99 8.29
N ASP A 81 6.51 14.01 8.88
CA ASP A 81 7.32 12.81 9.16
C ASP A 81 6.62 11.89 10.17
N PHE A 82 6.00 12.46 11.23
CA PHE A 82 5.18 11.69 12.17
C PHE A 82 4.02 10.97 11.48
N LEU A 83 3.23 11.72 10.70
CA LEU A 83 2.06 11.19 10.01
C LEU A 83 2.44 10.16 8.95
N GLY A 84 3.55 10.36 8.24
CA GLY A 84 4.09 9.38 7.29
C GLY A 84 4.48 8.06 7.95
N ARG A 85 5.12 8.10 9.13
CA ARG A 85 5.44 6.90 9.91
C ARG A 85 4.21 6.21 10.49
N LEU A 86 3.16 6.98 10.78
CA LEU A 86 1.89 6.46 11.29
C LEU A 86 1.02 5.83 10.20
N HIS A 87 1.13 6.29 8.95
CA HIS A 87 0.30 5.82 7.84
C HIS A 87 0.29 4.29 7.65
N PRO A 88 1.45 3.58 7.60
CA PRO A 88 1.47 2.12 7.50
C PRO A 88 0.73 1.42 8.64
N MET A 89 0.71 1.97 9.85
CA MET A 89 -0.07 1.40 10.95
C MET A 89 -1.58 1.55 10.69
N LEU A 90 -2.00 2.73 10.25
CA LEU A 90 -3.42 3.06 10.06
C LEU A 90 -4.09 2.27 8.95
N ILE A 91 -3.36 1.82 7.92
CA ILE A 91 -3.94 1.05 6.82
C ILE A 91 -4.42 -0.35 7.22
N HIS A 92 -3.89 -0.94 8.29
CA HIS A 92 -4.23 -2.32 8.66
C HIS A 92 -5.67 -2.45 9.16
N PHE A 93 -6.15 -1.44 9.90
CA PHE A 93 -7.53 -1.41 10.41
C PHE A 93 -8.59 -1.48 9.30
N PRO A 94 -8.62 -0.57 8.31
CA PRO A 94 -9.61 -0.65 7.24
C PRO A 94 -9.46 -1.91 6.39
N ILE A 95 -8.24 -2.40 6.12
CA ILE A 95 -8.04 -3.66 5.38
C ILE A 95 -8.74 -4.80 6.11
N GLY A 96 -8.44 -4.99 7.40
CA GLY A 96 -9.02 -6.06 8.20
C GLY A 96 -10.54 -5.95 8.33
N LEU A 97 -11.06 -4.76 8.61
CA LEU A 97 -12.50 -4.55 8.82
C LEU A 97 -13.32 -4.71 7.53
N LEU A 98 -12.85 -4.21 6.39
CA LEU A 98 -13.55 -4.35 5.11
C LEU A 98 -13.52 -5.80 4.60
N MET A 99 -12.38 -6.51 4.76
CA MET A 99 -12.31 -7.94 4.43
C MET A 99 -13.15 -8.80 5.37
N ALA A 100 -13.19 -8.47 6.66
CA ALA A 100 -14.08 -9.13 7.62
C ALA A 100 -15.56 -8.85 7.29
N ALA A 101 -15.90 -7.64 6.82
CA ALA A 101 -17.26 -7.33 6.38
C ALA A 101 -17.69 -8.19 5.19
N LEU A 102 -16.79 -8.41 4.22
CA LEU A 102 -17.00 -9.34 3.11
C LEU A 102 -17.25 -10.76 3.62
N LEU A 103 -16.37 -11.27 4.49
CA LEU A 103 -16.53 -12.62 5.05
C LEU A 103 -17.84 -12.77 5.82
N ALA A 104 -18.21 -11.79 6.65
CA ALA A 104 -19.46 -11.79 7.39
C ALA A 104 -20.70 -11.74 6.46
N GLU A 105 -20.65 -11.00 5.35
CA GLU A 105 -21.73 -10.98 4.36
C GLU A 105 -21.82 -12.30 3.58
N LEU A 106 -20.69 -12.97 3.28
CA LEU A 106 -20.69 -14.32 2.70
C LEU A 106 -21.30 -15.34 3.66
N LEU A 107 -20.97 -15.28 4.95
CA LEU A 107 -21.59 -16.13 5.98
C LEU A 107 -23.08 -15.84 6.13
N PHE A 108 -23.51 -14.58 6.01
CA PHE A 108 -24.92 -14.21 6.01
C PHE A 108 -25.68 -14.80 4.81
N ILE A 109 -25.06 -14.89 3.64
CA ILE A 109 -25.63 -15.55 2.46
C ILE A 109 -25.79 -17.05 2.71
N TRP A 110 -24.78 -17.70 3.28
CA TRP A 110 -24.78 -19.14 3.50
C TRP A 110 -25.73 -19.58 4.63
N LYS A 111 -25.73 -18.84 5.74
CA LYS A 111 -26.58 -19.10 6.91
C LYS A 111 -27.14 -17.78 7.46
N PRO A 112 -28.30 -17.33 6.99
CA PRO A 112 -28.88 -16.08 7.45
C PRO A 112 -29.29 -16.21 8.92
N MET A 113 -28.49 -15.60 9.80
CA MET A 113 -28.78 -15.47 11.23
C MET A 113 -28.94 -13.98 11.59
N ALA A 114 -29.80 -13.67 12.55
CA ALA A 114 -30.14 -12.30 12.91
C ALA A 114 -28.91 -11.42 13.29
N GLY A 115 -27.85 -12.02 13.83
CA GLY A 115 -26.64 -11.31 14.27
C GLY A 115 -25.74 -10.81 13.13
N PHE A 116 -25.67 -11.51 11.99
CA PHE A 116 -24.68 -11.16 10.96
C PHE A 116 -24.93 -9.81 10.30
N GLY A 117 -26.19 -9.38 10.17
CA GLY A 117 -26.50 -8.05 9.64
C GLY A 117 -25.94 -6.91 10.49
N ILE A 118 -25.90 -7.08 11.82
CA ILE A 118 -25.32 -6.09 12.75
C ILE A 118 -23.80 -6.10 12.62
N VAL A 119 -23.19 -7.29 12.56
CA VAL A 119 -21.75 -7.46 12.38
C VAL A 119 -21.27 -6.80 11.08
N VAL A 120 -21.92 -7.07 9.95
CA VAL A 120 -21.57 -6.46 8.65
C VAL A 120 -21.63 -4.93 8.70
N ARG A 121 -22.65 -4.35 9.36
CA ARG A 121 -22.76 -2.90 9.53
C ARG A 121 -21.62 -2.32 10.35
N PHE A 122 -21.32 -2.94 11.50
CA PHE A 122 -20.23 -2.51 12.36
C PHE A 122 -18.89 -2.54 11.62
N LEU A 123 -18.61 -3.64 10.92
CA LEU A 123 -17.38 -3.82 10.15
C LEU A 123 -17.28 -2.84 8.96
N ALA A 124 -18.37 -2.62 8.21
CA ALA A 124 -18.39 -1.69 7.10
C ALA A 124 -18.19 -0.23 7.56
N VAL A 125 -18.84 0.18 8.65
CA VAL A 125 -18.69 1.53 9.22
C VAL A 125 -17.28 1.74 9.79
N GLY A 126 -16.80 0.79 10.60
CA GLY A 126 -15.44 0.86 11.17
C GLY A 126 -14.37 0.86 10.07
N GLY A 127 -14.54 0.01 9.05
CA GLY A 127 -13.68 -0.02 7.87
C GLY A 127 -13.69 1.30 7.11
N ALA A 128 -14.86 1.93 6.94
CA ALA A 128 -14.96 3.23 6.29
C ALA A 128 -14.26 4.35 7.06
N LEU A 129 -14.47 4.42 8.38
CA LEU A 129 -13.79 5.40 9.24
C LEU A 129 -12.27 5.22 9.19
N GLY A 130 -11.80 3.97 9.28
CA GLY A 130 -10.38 3.65 9.16
C GLY A 130 -9.80 4.02 7.79
N ALA A 131 -10.53 3.78 6.70
CA ALA A 131 -10.06 4.06 5.34
C ALA A 131 -9.95 5.55 5.09
N VAL A 132 -10.92 6.33 5.57
CA VAL A 132 -10.88 7.80 5.52
C VAL A 132 -9.71 8.34 6.33
N ALA A 133 -9.50 7.84 7.57
CA ALA A 133 -8.37 8.26 8.38
C ALA A 133 -7.03 7.94 7.72
N ALA A 134 -6.87 6.73 7.18
CA ALA A 134 -5.67 6.31 6.46
C ALA A 134 -5.41 7.17 5.22
N ALA A 135 -6.44 7.45 4.42
CA ALA A 135 -6.34 8.30 3.24
C ALA A 135 -5.93 9.73 3.61
N LEU A 136 -6.57 10.34 4.62
CA LEU A 136 -6.22 11.69 5.08
C LEU A 136 -4.75 11.77 5.51
N VAL A 137 -4.30 10.83 6.35
CA VAL A 137 -2.90 10.77 6.79
C VAL A 137 -1.96 10.55 5.61
N GLY A 138 -2.33 9.70 4.64
CA GLY A 138 -1.58 9.49 3.41
C GLY A 138 -1.40 10.77 2.58
N TRP A 139 -2.47 11.56 2.40
CA TRP A 139 -2.43 12.85 1.72
C TRP A 139 -1.57 13.88 2.46
N PHE A 140 -1.61 13.91 3.79
CA PHE A 140 -0.70 14.76 4.58
C PHE A 140 0.76 14.34 4.43
N SER A 141 1.05 13.04 4.39
CA SER A 141 2.41 12.52 4.25
C SER A 141 2.97 12.71 2.84
N ALA A 142 2.16 12.52 1.80
CA ALA A 142 2.59 12.61 0.40
C ALA A 142 2.49 14.04 -0.17
N GLY A 143 1.93 14.97 0.60
CA GLY A 143 1.63 16.33 0.18
C GLY A 143 0.39 16.43 -0.72
N TRP A 144 -0.20 17.63 -0.73
CA TRP A 144 -1.41 17.95 -1.49
C TRP A 144 -1.11 18.22 -2.97
N ARG A 145 -0.76 17.16 -3.70
CA ARG A 145 -0.50 17.17 -5.14
C ARG A 145 -1.45 16.22 -5.86
N LEU A 146 -2.11 16.70 -6.91
CA LEU A 146 -2.98 15.83 -7.72
C LEU A 146 -2.17 14.97 -8.69
N HIS A 147 -0.95 15.38 -9.01
CA HIS A 147 -0.06 14.71 -9.93
C HIS A 147 1.34 14.52 -9.31
N ASP A 148 1.77 13.27 -9.19
CA ASP A 148 3.12 12.84 -8.82
C ASP A 148 4.01 12.55 -10.02
N ARG A 149 5.32 12.59 -9.80
CA ARG A 149 6.31 12.13 -10.78
C ARG A 149 6.43 10.61 -10.85
N SER A 150 6.08 9.91 -9.76
CA SER A 150 6.09 8.46 -9.70
C SER A 150 4.70 7.95 -10.04
N ASP A 151 4.60 7.15 -11.09
CA ASP A 151 3.36 6.49 -11.49
C ASP A 151 2.85 5.54 -10.40
N THR A 152 3.76 4.84 -9.73
CA THR A 152 3.42 3.96 -8.59
C THR A 152 2.79 4.76 -7.45
N LEU A 153 3.39 5.89 -7.06
CA LEU A 153 2.84 6.76 -6.01
C LEU A 153 1.48 7.34 -6.43
N MET A 154 1.35 7.77 -7.68
CA MET A 154 0.10 8.26 -8.24
C MET A 154 -1.01 7.22 -8.12
N ALA A 155 -0.75 6.01 -8.62
CA ALA A 155 -1.67 4.89 -8.59
C ALA A 155 -2.04 4.53 -7.14
N HIS A 156 -1.05 4.47 -6.25
CA HIS A 156 -1.26 4.19 -4.83
C HIS A 156 -2.18 5.24 -4.17
N ARG A 157 -1.95 6.53 -4.41
CA ARG A 157 -2.76 7.61 -3.82
C ARG A 157 -4.20 7.55 -4.30
N TRP A 158 -4.41 7.41 -5.60
CA TRP A 158 -5.75 7.49 -6.19
C TRP A 158 -6.56 6.22 -5.94
N ASN A 159 -5.91 5.04 -5.97
CA ASN A 159 -6.56 3.79 -5.56
C ASN A 159 -6.94 3.83 -4.07
N GLY A 160 -6.04 4.29 -3.19
CA GLY A 160 -6.33 4.46 -1.76
C GLY A 160 -7.48 5.45 -1.49
N THR A 161 -7.51 6.57 -2.21
CA THR A 161 -8.59 7.57 -2.13
C THR A 161 -9.93 6.99 -2.63
N THR A 162 -9.90 6.21 -3.70
CA THR A 162 -11.07 5.49 -4.23
C THR A 162 -11.60 4.49 -3.20
N ILE A 163 -10.73 3.70 -2.59
CA ILE A 163 -11.10 2.75 -1.53
C ILE A 163 -11.80 3.49 -0.38
N ALA A 164 -11.25 4.63 0.07
CA ALA A 164 -11.88 5.44 1.11
C ALA A 164 -13.27 5.95 0.68
N ALA A 165 -13.42 6.51 -0.52
CA ALA A 165 -14.72 6.98 -1.01
C ALA A 165 -15.76 5.86 -1.15
N VAL A 166 -15.35 4.72 -1.71
CA VAL A 166 -16.22 3.55 -1.90
C VAL A 166 -16.60 2.92 -0.56
N SER A 167 -15.71 2.97 0.45
CA SER A 167 -15.99 2.46 1.80
C SER A 167 -17.13 3.22 2.48
N ILE A 168 -17.23 4.54 2.26
CA ILE A 168 -18.36 5.35 2.74
C ILE A 168 -19.66 4.86 2.09
N ALA A 169 -19.65 4.63 0.78
CA ALA A 169 -20.82 4.08 0.08
C ALA A 169 -21.21 2.69 0.62
N ALA A 170 -20.23 1.82 0.87
CA ALA A 170 -20.47 0.50 1.45
C ALA A 170 -21.11 0.59 2.85
N ALA A 171 -20.59 1.47 3.71
CA ALA A 171 -21.17 1.76 5.02
C ALA A 171 -22.63 2.23 4.91
N MET A 172 -22.95 3.11 3.96
CA MET A 172 -24.34 3.55 3.71
C MET A 172 -25.24 2.40 3.22
N PHE A 173 -24.77 1.55 2.32
CA PHE A 173 -25.55 0.42 1.81
C PHE A 173 -25.72 -0.71 2.81
N ALA A 174 -24.87 -0.82 3.83
CA ALA A 174 -25.02 -1.81 4.90
C ALA A 174 -26.32 -1.63 5.73
N PHE A 175 -26.91 -0.44 5.71
CA PHE A 175 -28.19 -0.17 6.39
C PHE A 175 -29.42 -0.36 5.48
N ARG A 176 -29.23 -0.69 4.20
CA ARG A 176 -30.35 -0.89 3.27
C ARG A 176 -30.88 -2.32 3.30
N ALA A 177 -32.17 -2.47 3.03
CA ALA A 177 -32.82 -3.77 2.87
C ALA A 177 -32.28 -4.52 1.65
N ASN A 178 -32.09 -3.82 0.52
CA ASN A 178 -31.41 -4.37 -0.64
C ASN A 178 -29.89 -4.44 -0.39
N ARG A 179 -29.36 -5.66 -0.25
CA ARG A 179 -27.94 -5.96 0.02
C ARG A 179 -27.07 -6.07 -1.23
N ILE A 180 -27.66 -6.16 -2.43
CA ILE A 180 -26.90 -6.29 -3.69
C ILE A 180 -25.83 -5.20 -3.85
N PRO A 181 -26.12 -3.91 -3.60
CA PRO A 181 -25.12 -2.86 -3.79
C PRO A 181 -23.95 -3.01 -2.81
N LEU A 182 -24.24 -3.31 -1.53
CA LEU A 182 -23.22 -3.61 -0.53
C LEU A 182 -22.31 -4.77 -1.01
N ARG A 183 -22.90 -5.87 -1.49
CA ARG A 183 -22.13 -7.04 -1.95
C ARG A 183 -21.18 -6.70 -3.09
N ILE A 184 -21.64 -5.93 -4.08
CA ILE A 184 -20.80 -5.46 -5.19
C ILE A 184 -19.62 -4.64 -4.65
N LEU A 185 -19.88 -3.74 -3.70
CA LEU A 185 -18.83 -2.92 -3.09
C LEU A 185 -17.84 -3.75 -2.24
N LEU A 186 -18.31 -4.77 -1.54
CA LEU A 186 -17.46 -5.69 -0.78
C LEU A 186 -16.56 -6.53 -1.71
N VAL A 187 -17.08 -6.97 -2.86
CA VAL A 187 -16.28 -7.63 -3.90
C VAL A 187 -15.25 -6.68 -4.50
N PHE A 188 -15.61 -5.41 -4.71
CA PHE A 188 -14.64 -4.39 -5.13
C PHE A 188 -13.45 -4.31 -4.15
N PHE A 189 -13.68 -4.28 -2.83
CA PHE A 189 -12.57 -4.26 -1.86
C PHE A 189 -11.70 -5.52 -1.90
N ALA A 190 -12.28 -6.69 -2.17
CA ALA A 190 -11.52 -7.93 -2.32
C ALA A 190 -10.46 -7.86 -3.42
N ILE A 191 -10.67 -7.02 -4.43
CA ILE A 191 -9.76 -6.81 -5.57
C ILE A 191 -8.87 -5.59 -5.33
N ALA A 192 -9.45 -4.47 -4.89
CA ALA A 192 -8.75 -3.20 -4.75
C ALA A 192 -7.72 -3.18 -3.61
N LEU A 193 -7.99 -3.88 -2.49
CA LEU A 193 -7.08 -3.89 -1.34
C LEU A 193 -5.76 -4.64 -1.62
N PRO A 194 -5.77 -5.84 -2.26
CA PRO A 194 -4.52 -6.47 -2.71
C PRO A 194 -3.71 -5.57 -3.66
N ILE A 195 -4.36 -4.90 -4.62
CA ILE A 195 -3.70 -3.95 -5.53
C ILE A 195 -3.07 -2.80 -4.74
N GLN A 196 -3.79 -2.23 -3.76
CA GLN A 196 -3.25 -1.18 -2.89
C GLN A 196 -2.02 -1.66 -2.10
N GLY A 197 -2.07 -2.90 -1.59
CA GLY A 197 -0.97 -3.54 -0.90
C GLY A 197 0.25 -3.73 -1.80
N TYR A 198 0.04 -4.20 -3.02
CA TYR A 198 1.10 -4.34 -4.04
C TYR A 198 1.76 -3.00 -4.36
N LEU A 199 0.96 -1.96 -4.65
CA LEU A 199 1.47 -0.61 -4.93
C LEU A 199 2.24 -0.03 -3.74
N GLY A 200 1.75 -0.30 -2.52
CA GLY A 200 2.44 0.09 -1.28
C GLY A 200 3.81 -0.59 -1.13
N ALA A 201 3.87 -1.89 -1.39
CA ALA A 201 5.10 -2.67 -1.33
C ALA A 201 6.09 -2.26 -2.44
N GLU A 202 5.61 -1.94 -3.64
CA GLU A 202 6.45 -1.49 -4.75
C GLU A 202 7.14 -0.15 -4.48
N MET A 203 6.52 0.76 -3.70
CA MET A 203 7.18 1.99 -3.24
C MET A 203 8.31 1.73 -2.23
N VAL A 204 8.26 0.62 -1.49
CA VAL A 204 9.25 0.28 -0.44
C VAL A 204 10.37 -0.59 -1.00
N TYR A 205 10.03 -1.58 -1.82
CA TYR A 205 10.96 -2.60 -2.31
C TYR A 205 11.39 -2.37 -3.77
N GLY A 206 10.78 -1.42 -4.46
CA GLY A 206 11.06 -1.08 -5.86
C GLY A 206 10.22 -1.86 -6.87
N PRO A 207 10.36 -1.50 -8.17
CA PRO A 207 9.58 -2.09 -9.25
C PRO A 207 9.73 -3.61 -9.34
N ASN A 208 8.64 -4.32 -9.63
CA ASN A 208 8.62 -5.78 -9.76
C ASN A 208 9.21 -6.53 -8.55
N HIS A 209 8.98 -6.03 -7.33
CA HIS A 209 9.48 -6.63 -6.09
C HIS A 209 9.04 -8.09 -5.85
N LEU A 210 7.97 -8.55 -6.51
CA LEU A 210 7.50 -9.94 -6.44
C LEU A 210 8.12 -10.86 -7.50
N GLY A 211 8.72 -10.30 -8.56
CA GLY A 211 9.28 -11.08 -9.67
C GLY A 211 8.24 -11.88 -10.47
N LEU A 212 7.00 -11.38 -10.57
CA LEU A 212 5.88 -12.01 -11.27
C LEU A 212 5.61 -11.38 -12.64
#